data_AF-A0A2N9M6W7-F1
#
_entry.id   AF-A0A2N9M6W7-F1
#
_cell.length_a   1.000
_cell.length_b   1.000
_cell.length_c   1.000
_cell.angle_alpha   90.00
_cell.angle_beta   90.00
_cell.angle_gamma   90.00
#
_symmetry.space_group_name_H-M   'P 1'
#
loop_
_entity.id
_entity.type
_entity.pdbx_description
1 polymer ?
#
loop_
_entity_poly.entity_id
_entity_poly.type
_entity_poly.pdbx_seq_one_letter_code
_entity_poly.pdbx_strand_id
1 'polypeptide(L)'
;MIQRQNTRTVYRDGQGRTRVESTMTHPGPGGTEAVTTHRITISDPVGGYVHEVDPQNKVVNSRAVRPMNAQAGMRPHNGGAPGTRAVNTTRKADPNVTTEDLGTQNINGVIAKGTRVTHTIPAGTIGNALPIQSVHETWTSADLKVPVLTKVTDPRFGTRTTQLTQVNRGEPDATLFQVPAGYTVHTGPGGRGPRPGPGGPRN
;
A
#
# COMPACT_ATOMS: atom_id res chain seq x y z
N MET A 1 27.59 -0.63 -0.08
CA MET A 1 26.27 -0.40 0.55
C MET A 1 25.35 0.14 -0.54
N ILE A 2 24.23 -0.53 -0.82
CA ILE A 2 23.25 -0.04 -1.81
C ILE A 2 22.19 0.74 -1.04
N GLN A 3 22.12 2.05 -1.25
CA GLN A 3 21.06 2.89 -0.72
C GLN A 3 20.09 3.22 -1.85
N ARG A 4 18.81 2.88 -1.67
CA ARG A 4 17.74 3.27 -2.60
C ARG A 4 16.88 4.35 -1.96
N GLN A 5 16.74 5.47 -2.64
CA GLN A 5 15.85 6.55 -2.25
C GLN A 5 14.70 6.62 -3.25
N ASN A 6 13.47 6.81 -2.76
CA ASN A 6 12.29 7.02 -3.57
C ASN A 6 11.48 8.16 -2.95
N THR A 7 11.13 9.13 -3.77
CA THR A 7 10.30 10.27 -3.37
C THR A 7 8.94 10.14 -4.04
N ARG A 8 7.89 10.34 -3.24
CA ARG A 8 6.51 10.33 -3.71
C ARG A 8 5.76 11.50 -3.09
N THR A 9 4.98 12.18 -3.92
CA THR A 9 4.06 13.23 -3.48
C THR A 9 2.66 12.63 -3.39
N VAL A 10 1.95 12.96 -2.32
CA VAL A 10 0.59 12.47 -2.07
C VAL A 10 -0.33 13.65 -1.77
N TYR A 11 -1.45 13.71 -2.48
CA TYR A 11 -2.53 14.66 -2.26
C TYR A 11 -3.79 13.89 -1.87
N ARG A 12 -4.58 14.46 -0.97
CA ARG A 12 -5.88 13.95 -0.55
C ARG A 12 -6.81 15.12 -0.29
N ASP A 13 -8.04 15.01 -0.78
CA ASP A 13 -9.08 16.02 -0.57
C ASP A 13 -10.17 15.54 0.40
N GLY A 14 -11.12 16.42 0.72
CA GLY A 14 -12.25 16.14 1.61
C GLY A 14 -13.23 15.11 1.06
N GLN A 15 -13.24 14.87 -0.25
CA GLN A 15 -14.07 13.84 -0.90
C GLN A 15 -13.42 12.45 -0.87
N GLY A 16 -12.19 12.34 -0.35
CA GLY A 16 -11.44 11.09 -0.29
C GLY A 16 -10.75 10.71 -1.60
N ARG A 17 -10.73 11.62 -2.59
CA ARG A 17 -9.90 11.46 -3.79
C ARG A 17 -8.44 11.55 -3.38
N THR A 18 -7.60 10.73 -4.00
CA THR A 18 -6.16 10.77 -3.75
C THR A 18 -5.40 10.83 -5.04
N ARG A 19 -4.32 11.61 -5.05
CA ARG A 19 -3.37 11.68 -6.14
C ARG A 19 -2.00 11.33 -5.61
N VAL A 20 -1.31 10.49 -6.36
CA VAL A 20 -0.03 9.92 -5.99
C VAL A 20 0.90 10.14 -7.15
N GLU A 21 1.99 10.84 -6.93
CA GLU A 21 3.02 11.04 -7.93
C GLU A 21 4.30 10.37 -7.44
N SER A 22 4.79 9.40 -8.20
CA SER A 22 6.02 8.68 -7.87
C SER A 22 7.01 8.77 -9.02
N THR A 23 8.25 9.08 -8.68
CA THR A 23 9.39 8.98 -9.58
C THR A 23 10.17 7.72 -9.20
N MET A 24 10.39 6.83 -10.16
CA MET A 24 11.16 5.61 -9.93
C MET A 24 12.29 5.51 -10.94
N THR A 25 13.52 5.47 -10.43
CA THR A 25 14.68 5.07 -11.22
C THR A 25 14.84 3.56 -11.09
N HIS A 26 14.91 2.88 -12.23
CA HIS A 26 15.15 1.44 -12.33
C HIS A 26 16.20 1.16 -13.41
N PRO A 27 16.93 0.03 -13.34
CA PRO A 27 17.83 -0.39 -14.41
C PRO A 27 17.08 -0.47 -15.75
N GLY A 28 17.75 -0.08 -16.84
CA GLY A 28 17.18 -0.19 -18.18
C GLY A 28 17.05 -1.65 -18.63
N PRO A 29 16.20 -1.93 -19.64
CA PRO A 29 16.10 -3.27 -20.22
C PRO A 29 17.48 -3.77 -20.66
N GLY A 30 17.84 -4.99 -20.25
CA GLY A 30 19.11 -5.61 -20.63
C GLY A 30 20.36 -5.07 -19.90
N GLY A 31 20.20 -4.39 -18.76
CA GLY A 31 21.34 -3.86 -17.99
C GLY A 31 21.93 -2.55 -18.54
N THR A 32 21.16 -1.88 -19.40
CA THR A 32 21.46 -0.54 -19.93
C THR A 32 21.26 0.54 -18.86
N GLU A 33 21.55 1.80 -19.23
CA GLU A 33 21.45 2.97 -18.35
C GLU A 33 20.14 3.03 -17.55
N ALA A 34 20.22 3.59 -16.35
CA ALA A 34 19.08 3.67 -15.45
C ALA A 34 17.97 4.55 -16.06
N VAL A 35 16.78 3.98 -16.24
CA VAL A 35 15.61 4.67 -16.76
C VAL A 35 14.80 5.23 -15.59
N THR A 36 14.44 6.51 -15.67
CA THR A 36 13.56 7.16 -14.71
C THR A 36 12.15 7.25 -15.28
N THR A 37 11.19 6.62 -14.59
CA THR A 37 9.77 6.65 -14.94
C THR A 37 8.98 7.49 -13.95
N HIS A 38 8.10 8.33 -14.50
CA HIS A 38 7.13 9.10 -13.72
C HIS A 38 5.77 8.42 -13.83
N ARG A 39 5.17 8.10 -12.69
CA ARG A 39 3.85 7.48 -12.63
C ARG A 39 2.96 8.27 -11.70
N ILE A 40 1.75 8.54 -12.19
CA ILE A 40 0.74 9.25 -11.41
C ILE A 40 -0.47 8.33 -11.24
N THR A 41 -0.93 8.13 -10.02
CA THR A 41 -2.13 7.34 -9.72
C THR A 41 -3.16 8.25 -9.06
N ILE A 42 -4.33 8.33 -9.67
CA ILE A 42 -5.47 9.08 -9.15
C ILE A 42 -6.53 8.07 -8.76
N SER A 43 -6.96 8.10 -7.50
CA SER A 43 -8.10 7.32 -7.01
C SER A 43 -9.25 8.26 -6.78
N ASP A 44 -10.36 8.04 -7.49
CA ASP A 44 -11.60 8.77 -7.34
C ASP A 44 -12.72 7.81 -6.86
N PRO A 45 -12.96 7.71 -5.55
CA PRO A 45 -14.04 6.89 -5.02
C PRO A 45 -15.44 7.46 -5.33
N VAL A 46 -15.56 8.76 -5.65
CA VAL A 46 -16.85 9.39 -5.99
C VAL A 46 -17.27 8.98 -7.40
N GLY A 47 -16.33 9.02 -8.34
CA GLY A 47 -16.52 8.52 -9.71
C GLY A 47 -16.44 7.00 -9.83
N GLY A 48 -15.83 6.31 -8.86
CA GLY A 48 -15.65 4.86 -8.87
C GLY A 48 -14.51 4.39 -9.78
N TYR A 49 -13.49 5.22 -9.99
CA TYR A 49 -12.36 4.92 -10.88
C TYR A 49 -11.00 5.07 -10.20
N VAL A 50 -10.04 4.28 -10.67
CA VAL A 50 -8.61 4.53 -10.46
C VAL A 50 -8.00 4.76 -11.83
N HIS A 51 -7.34 5.90 -11.98
CA HIS A 51 -6.60 6.28 -13.17
C HIS A 51 -5.10 6.12 -12.91
N GLU A 52 -4.44 5.39 -13.78
CA GLU A 52 -2.99 5.32 -13.85
C GLU A 52 -2.53 6.14 -15.05
N VAL A 53 -1.92 7.27 -14.77
CA VAL A 53 -1.47 8.25 -15.75
C VAL A 53 0.02 8.06 -15.97
N ASP A 54 0.39 7.86 -17.23
CA ASP A 54 1.75 7.89 -17.75
C ASP A 54 1.96 9.24 -18.46
N PRO A 55 2.65 10.20 -17.81
CA PRO A 55 2.90 11.51 -18.40
C PRO A 55 3.85 11.47 -19.59
N GLN A 56 4.76 10.49 -19.66
CA GLN A 56 5.76 10.38 -20.71
C GLN A 56 5.10 9.98 -22.04
N ASN A 57 4.20 9.00 -21.98
CA ASN A 57 3.47 8.51 -23.15
C ASN A 57 2.14 9.25 -23.38
N LYS A 58 1.74 10.15 -22.46
CA LYS A 58 0.42 10.81 -22.45
C LYS A 58 -0.74 9.81 -22.52
N VAL A 59 -0.61 8.72 -21.77
CA VAL A 59 -1.61 7.65 -21.71
C VAL A 59 -2.21 7.58 -20.31
N VAL A 60 -3.52 7.34 -20.22
CA VAL A 60 -4.23 7.07 -18.97
C VAL A 60 -4.88 5.71 -19.05
N ASN A 61 -4.50 4.81 -18.16
CA ASN A 61 -5.19 3.55 -17.96
C ASN A 61 -6.21 3.71 -16.83
N SER A 62 -7.48 3.73 -17.20
CA SER A 62 -8.62 3.86 -16.29
C SER A 62 -9.20 2.49 -15.98
N ARG A 63 -9.44 2.23 -14.69
CA ARG A 63 -10.11 1.02 -14.23
C ARG A 63 -11.19 1.35 -13.21
N ALA A 64 -12.34 0.71 -13.32
CA ALA A 64 -13.38 0.82 -12.31
C ALA A 64 -12.89 0.20 -10.98
N VAL A 65 -13.06 0.93 -9.88
CA VAL A 65 -12.91 0.40 -8.53
C VAL A 65 -14.13 -0.46 -8.27
N ARG A 66 -13.95 -1.77 -8.35
CA ARG A 66 -15.01 -2.69 -7.92
C ARG A 66 -15.21 -2.47 -6.41
N PRO A 67 -16.41 -2.11 -5.93
CA PRO A 67 -16.67 -2.12 -4.52
C PRO A 67 -16.36 -3.52 -4.01
N MET A 68 -15.65 -3.61 -2.89
CA MET A 68 -15.46 -4.85 -2.14
C MET A 68 -16.77 -5.21 -1.45
N ASN A 69 -17.84 -5.39 -2.22
CA ASN A 69 -19.17 -5.82 -1.78
C ASN A 69 -19.95 -6.32 -3.01
N ALA A 70 -19.71 -7.58 -3.38
CA ALA A 70 -20.68 -8.51 -3.96
C ALA A 70 -19.92 -9.80 -4.33
N GLN A 71 -20.23 -10.86 -3.57
CA GLN A 71 -19.97 -12.28 -3.80
C GLN A 71 -19.09 -12.68 -5.01
N ALA A 72 -17.87 -13.16 -4.73
CA ALA A 72 -17.16 -14.07 -5.61
C ALA A 72 -16.75 -15.34 -4.84
N GLY A 73 -17.72 -16.24 -4.66
CA GLY A 73 -17.48 -17.68 -4.57
C GLY A 73 -16.87 -18.23 -3.28
N MET A 74 -17.54 -18.03 -2.15
CA MET A 74 -17.53 -19.08 -1.12
C MET A 74 -18.14 -20.33 -1.79
N ARG A 75 -17.29 -21.27 -2.21
CA ARG A 75 -17.77 -22.60 -2.60
C ARG A 75 -18.54 -23.14 -1.39
N PRO A 76 -19.78 -23.62 -1.53
CA PRO A 76 -20.42 -24.31 -0.43
C PRO A 76 -19.59 -25.58 -0.17
N HIS A 77 -18.80 -25.57 0.91
CA HIS A 77 -18.40 -26.82 1.54
C HIS A 77 -19.70 -27.40 2.11
N ASN A 78 -20.20 -28.41 1.40
CA ASN A 78 -21.30 -29.23 1.85
C ASN A 78 -20.92 -29.85 3.21
N GLY A 79 -21.72 -29.60 4.24
CA GLY A 79 -21.69 -30.34 5.51
C GLY A 79 -21.44 -29.50 6.77
N GLY A 80 -22.51 -29.21 7.51
CA GLY A 80 -22.44 -28.82 8.92
C GLY A 80 -23.38 -27.68 9.31
N ALA A 81 -24.41 -28.01 10.10
CA ALA A 81 -25.47 -27.14 10.62
C ALA A 81 -24.98 -25.81 11.27
N PRO A 82 -25.85 -24.77 11.34
CA PRO A 82 -25.49 -23.45 11.84
C PRO A 82 -25.37 -23.44 13.38
N GLY A 83 -24.17 -23.68 13.89
CA GLY A 83 -23.78 -23.33 15.25
C GLY A 83 -23.18 -21.92 15.27
N THR A 84 -23.77 -21.03 16.05
CA THR A 84 -23.28 -19.68 16.36
C THR A 84 -21.82 -19.73 16.84
N ARG A 85 -20.86 -19.50 15.94
CA ARG A 85 -19.46 -19.25 16.32
C ARG A 85 -19.35 -17.84 16.86
N ALA A 86 -19.47 -17.71 18.17
CA ALA A 86 -18.96 -16.55 18.89
C ALA A 86 -17.51 -16.31 18.45
N VAL A 87 -17.24 -15.13 17.88
CA VAL A 87 -15.90 -14.71 17.52
C VAL A 87 -15.14 -14.47 18.82
N ASN A 88 -14.51 -15.51 19.35
CA ASN A 88 -13.65 -15.40 20.53
C ASN A 88 -12.31 -14.79 20.07
N THR A 89 -12.21 -13.45 20.01
CA THR A 89 -11.01 -12.73 19.59
C THR A 89 -9.94 -12.62 20.68
N THR A 90 -9.61 -13.70 21.38
CA THR A 90 -8.38 -13.75 22.18
C THR A 90 -7.25 -14.29 21.32
N ARG A 91 -6.73 -13.46 20.39
CA ARG A 91 -5.43 -13.73 19.76
C ARG A 91 -4.41 -13.79 20.90
N LYS A 92 -3.85 -14.98 21.17
CA LYS A 92 -2.71 -15.12 22.07
C LYS A 92 -1.60 -14.16 21.59
N ALA A 93 -1.04 -13.39 22.52
CA ALA A 93 0.14 -12.59 22.24
C ALA A 93 1.28 -13.52 21.78
N ASP A 94 1.94 -13.18 20.69
CA ASP A 94 3.13 -13.89 20.24
C ASP A 94 4.28 -13.58 21.23
N PRO A 95 4.86 -14.58 21.91
CA PRO A 95 5.92 -14.34 22.90
C PRO A 95 7.19 -13.75 22.27
N ASN A 96 7.35 -13.83 20.95
CA ASN A 96 8.48 -13.29 20.23
C ASN A 96 8.26 -11.84 19.76
N VAL A 97 7.12 -11.24 20.10
CA VAL A 97 6.77 -9.86 19.72
C VAL A 97 6.63 -9.01 20.97
N THR A 98 7.43 -7.94 21.04
CA THR A 98 7.30 -6.91 22.08
C THR A 98 6.83 -5.61 21.46
N THR A 99 5.98 -4.87 22.18
CA THR A 99 5.46 -3.57 21.77
C THR A 99 5.77 -2.55 22.86
N GLU A 100 6.39 -1.44 22.46
CA GLU A 100 6.77 -0.33 23.34
C GLU A 100 6.07 0.96 22.88
N ASP A 101 5.53 1.73 23.83
CA ASP A 101 5.06 3.09 23.57
C ASP A 101 6.25 4.06 23.63
N LEU A 102 6.50 4.78 22.55
CA LEU A 102 7.60 5.75 22.48
C LEU A 102 7.15 7.16 22.91
N GLY A 103 5.89 7.32 23.29
CA GLY A 103 5.31 8.62 23.65
C GLY A 103 4.97 9.46 22.43
N THR A 104 5.06 10.78 22.58
CA THR A 104 4.66 11.75 21.55
C THR A 104 5.85 12.60 21.14
N GLN A 105 6.00 12.87 19.84
CA GLN A 105 7.05 13.70 19.28
C GLN A 105 6.49 14.62 18.19
N ASN A 106 7.09 15.80 18.04
CA ASN A 106 6.85 16.68 16.90
C ASN A 106 7.77 16.27 15.73
N ILE A 107 7.19 15.90 14.59
CA ILE A 107 7.89 15.48 13.37
C ILE A 107 7.41 16.38 12.23
N ASN A 108 8.31 17.24 11.71
CA ASN A 108 8.03 18.20 10.63
C ASN A 108 6.82 19.12 10.91
N GLY A 109 6.67 19.58 12.16
CA GLY A 109 5.54 20.41 12.58
C GLY A 109 4.26 19.63 12.88
N VAL A 110 4.30 18.29 12.80
CA VAL A 110 3.15 17.42 13.07
C VAL A 110 3.39 16.63 14.36
N ILE A 111 2.49 16.80 15.33
CA ILE A 111 2.48 15.98 16.54
C ILE A 111 2.08 14.55 16.18
N ALA A 112 2.90 13.58 16.59
CA ALA A 112 2.71 12.17 16.31
C ALA A 112 3.05 11.30 17.52
N LYS A 113 2.27 10.24 17.74
CA LYS A 113 2.52 9.22 18.75
C LYS A 113 3.38 8.10 18.17
N GLY A 114 4.46 7.74 18.85
CA GLY A 114 5.37 6.68 18.45
C GLY A 114 5.04 5.34 19.08
N THR A 115 5.17 4.26 18.31
CA THR A 115 5.11 2.89 18.79
C THR A 115 6.24 2.11 18.16
N ARG A 116 6.94 1.31 18.97
CA ARG A 116 7.96 0.37 18.50
C ARG A 116 7.44 -1.05 18.67
N VAL A 117 7.60 -1.86 17.63
CA VAL A 117 7.34 -3.30 17.67
C VAL A 117 8.65 -4.01 17.34
N THR A 118 9.10 -4.89 18.23
CA THR A 118 10.27 -5.73 18.02
C THR A 118 9.83 -7.17 17.82
N HIS A 119 10.18 -7.74 16.67
CA HIS A 119 9.95 -9.15 16.36
C HIS A 119 11.26 -9.91 16.46
N THR A 120 11.33 -10.90 17.34
CA THR A 120 12.51 -11.74 17.55
C THR A 120 12.36 -13.06 16.84
N ILE A 121 13.37 -13.46 16.09
CA ILE A 121 13.52 -14.79 15.50
C ILE A 121 14.57 -15.50 16.35
N PRO A 122 14.19 -16.48 17.20
CA PRO A 122 15.13 -17.16 18.08
C PRO A 122 16.28 -17.84 17.31
N ALA A 123 17.37 -18.11 18.01
CA ALA A 123 18.49 -18.87 17.46
C ALA A 123 18.02 -20.25 16.95
N GLY A 124 18.59 -20.70 15.84
CA GLY A 124 18.35 -22.00 15.21
C GLY A 124 17.08 -22.10 14.36
N THR A 125 16.20 -21.10 14.36
CA THR A 125 14.89 -21.20 13.69
C THR A 125 14.96 -21.13 12.18
N ILE A 126 15.86 -20.32 11.63
CA ILE A 126 16.09 -20.20 10.17
C ILE A 126 17.56 -20.46 9.81
N GLY A 127 18.25 -21.29 10.61
CA GLY A 127 19.68 -21.52 10.47
C GLY A 127 20.57 -20.38 11.01
N ASN A 128 19.97 -19.44 11.76
CA ASN A 128 20.68 -18.35 12.42
C ASN A 128 21.33 -18.82 13.73
N ALA A 129 22.62 -18.56 13.94
CA ALA A 129 23.30 -18.93 15.18
C ALA A 129 22.89 -18.07 16.39
N LEU A 130 22.50 -16.82 16.15
CA LEU A 130 22.06 -15.85 17.17
C LEU A 130 20.64 -15.37 16.87
N PRO A 131 19.86 -14.93 17.87
CA PRO A 131 18.55 -14.35 17.64
C PRO A 131 18.60 -13.13 16.70
N ILE A 132 17.63 -13.02 15.79
CA ILE A 132 17.51 -11.88 14.87
C ILE A 132 16.33 -11.02 15.32
N GLN A 133 16.57 -9.72 15.53
CA GLN A 133 15.53 -8.78 15.92
C GLN A 133 15.21 -7.85 14.75
N SER A 134 13.94 -7.84 14.32
CA SER A 134 13.40 -6.81 13.41
C SER A 134 12.68 -5.76 14.23
N VAL A 135 13.07 -4.50 14.09
CA VAL A 135 12.51 -3.37 14.84
C VAL A 135 11.69 -2.48 13.90
N HIS A 136 10.42 -2.29 14.22
CA HIS A 136 9.48 -1.47 13.47
C HIS A 136 9.04 -0.29 14.36
N GLU A 137 9.50 0.91 14.03
CA GLU A 137 9.06 2.14 14.67
C GLU A 137 8.05 2.84 13.76
N THR A 138 6.90 3.20 14.30
CA THR A 138 5.85 3.93 13.59
C THR A 138 5.41 5.12 14.41
N TRP A 139 5.48 6.31 13.80
CA TRP A 139 5.00 7.56 14.37
C TRP A 139 3.75 7.99 13.64
N THR A 140 2.62 7.99 14.33
CA THR A 140 1.30 8.25 13.74
C THR A 140 0.74 9.58 14.21
N SER A 141 0.33 10.43 13.27
CA SER A 141 -0.39 11.66 13.61
C SER A 141 -1.86 11.36 13.85
N ALA A 142 -2.39 11.79 15.01
CA ALA A 142 -3.81 11.67 15.32
C ALA A 142 -4.67 12.58 14.43
N ASP A 143 -4.13 13.72 14.03
CA ASP A 143 -4.80 14.73 13.21
C ASP A 143 -4.91 14.27 11.75
N LEU A 144 -3.78 13.88 11.15
CA LEU A 144 -3.75 13.39 9.76
C LEU A 144 -4.24 11.94 9.62
N LYS A 145 -4.33 11.19 10.73
CA LYS A 145 -4.69 9.77 10.79
C LYS A 145 -3.80 8.87 9.92
N VAL A 146 -2.53 9.25 9.74
CA VAL A 146 -1.54 8.51 8.96
C VAL A 146 -0.17 8.47 9.67
N PRO A 147 0.68 7.47 9.37
CA PRO A 147 2.08 7.48 9.77
C PRO A 147 2.84 8.65 9.13
N VAL A 148 3.49 9.47 9.95
CA VAL A 148 4.37 10.55 9.50
C VAL A 148 5.84 10.11 9.41
N LEU A 149 6.21 9.06 10.14
CA LEU A 149 7.51 8.42 10.06
C LEU A 149 7.35 6.92 10.34
N THR A 150 7.94 6.08 9.50
CA THR A 150 8.13 4.66 9.76
C THR A 150 9.59 4.30 9.56
N LYS A 151 10.18 3.59 10.50
CA LYS A 151 11.54 3.08 10.40
C LYS A 151 11.54 1.59 10.68
N VAL A 152 12.06 0.81 9.75
CA VAL A 152 12.20 -0.64 9.88
C VAL A 152 13.68 -0.97 9.83
N THR A 153 14.19 -1.63 10.85
CA THR A 153 15.58 -2.11 10.92
C THR A 153 15.55 -3.62 11.03
N ASP A 154 16.08 -4.32 10.03
CA ASP A 154 16.20 -5.79 10.04
C ASP A 154 17.62 -6.18 9.62
N PRO A 155 18.38 -6.93 10.44
CA PRO A 155 19.74 -7.37 10.09
C PRO A 155 19.84 -8.14 8.76
N ARG A 156 18.75 -8.74 8.27
CA ARG A 156 18.73 -9.54 7.03
C ARG A 156 18.53 -8.69 5.78
N PHE A 157 17.86 -7.55 5.88
CA PHE A 157 17.44 -6.75 4.73
C PHE A 157 17.82 -5.26 4.84
N GLY A 158 18.47 -4.87 5.93
CA GLY A 158 18.93 -3.51 6.21
C GLY A 158 17.86 -2.62 6.83
N THR A 159 18.02 -1.31 6.65
CA THR A 159 17.16 -0.29 7.25
C THR A 159 16.35 0.43 6.18
N ARG A 160 15.03 0.53 6.39
CA ARG A 160 14.11 1.32 5.56
C ARG A 160 13.44 2.40 6.41
N THR A 161 13.64 3.65 6.02
CA THR A 161 12.94 4.80 6.62
C THR A 161 12.00 5.42 5.59
N THR A 162 10.77 5.72 5.99
CA THR A 162 9.79 6.48 5.21
C THR A 162 9.28 7.61 6.08
N GLN A 163 9.37 8.83 5.59
CA GLN A 163 9.01 10.03 6.34
C GLN A 163 8.17 10.95 5.45
N LEU A 164 7.08 11.47 6.00
CA LEU A 164 6.31 12.55 5.37
C LEU A 164 7.04 13.86 5.58
N THR A 165 7.31 14.57 4.48
CA THR A 165 7.91 15.90 4.45
C THR A 165 6.95 16.87 3.77
N GLN A 166 7.09 18.17 4.05
CA GLN A 166 6.29 19.24 3.41
C GLN A 166 4.77 19.02 3.50
N VAL A 167 4.26 18.79 4.72
CA VAL A 167 2.83 18.54 4.93
C VAL A 167 2.05 19.84 4.80
N ASN A 168 1.23 19.95 3.75
CA ASN A 168 0.22 20.99 3.60
C ASN A 168 -1.16 20.43 4.00
N ARG A 169 -1.89 21.15 4.85
CA ARG A 169 -3.21 20.76 5.36
C ARG A 169 -4.38 21.47 4.66
N GLY A 170 -4.10 22.39 3.74
CA GLY A 170 -5.11 23.02 2.91
C GLY A 170 -5.73 22.05 1.92
N GLU A 171 -6.97 22.32 1.52
CA GLU A 171 -7.66 21.54 0.50
C GLU A 171 -6.91 21.65 -0.85
N PRO A 172 -6.45 20.53 -1.43
CA PRO A 172 -5.81 20.57 -2.75
C PRO A 172 -6.81 20.98 -3.84
N ASP A 173 -6.31 21.56 -4.92
CA ASP A 173 -7.13 21.89 -6.08
C ASP A 173 -7.80 20.64 -6.66
N ALA A 174 -9.13 20.71 -6.88
CA ALA A 174 -9.93 19.61 -7.40
C ALA A 174 -9.45 19.09 -8.76
N THR A 175 -8.80 19.95 -9.56
CA THR A 175 -8.24 19.59 -10.88
C THR A 175 -7.09 18.59 -10.79
N LEU A 176 -6.40 18.50 -9.64
CA LEU A 176 -5.34 17.49 -9.41
C LEU A 176 -5.89 16.06 -9.49
N PHE A 177 -7.17 15.87 -9.21
CA PHE A 177 -7.84 14.57 -9.20
C PHE A 177 -8.57 14.27 -10.51
N GLN A 178 -8.35 15.07 -11.56
CA GLN A 178 -8.92 14.85 -12.89
C GLN A 178 -7.86 14.29 -13.85
N VAL A 179 -8.33 13.56 -14.86
CA VAL A 179 -7.49 13.14 -15.98
C VAL A 179 -7.16 14.38 -16.82
N PRO A 180 -5.87 14.69 -17.08
CA PRO A 180 -5.53 15.87 -17.86
C PRO A 180 -6.03 15.78 -19.31
N ALA A 181 -6.42 16.91 -19.88
CA ALA A 181 -6.84 17.00 -21.27
C ALA A 181 -5.69 16.60 -22.23
N GLY A 182 -6.04 15.98 -23.36
CA GLY A 182 -5.08 15.57 -24.39
C GLY A 182 -4.35 14.25 -24.13
N TYR A 183 -4.74 13.51 -23.08
CA TYR A 183 -4.25 12.15 -22.84
C TYR A 183 -5.11 11.11 -23.57
N THR A 184 -4.46 10.06 -24.06
CA THR A 184 -5.16 8.89 -24.61
C THR A 184 -5.65 8.03 -23.45
N VAL A 185 -6.97 7.88 -23.31
CA VAL A 185 -7.56 7.12 -22.21
C VAL A 185 -7.89 5.69 -22.68
N HIS A 186 -7.24 4.71 -22.06
CA HIS A 186 -7.61 3.30 -22.17
C HIS A 186 -8.46 2.91 -20.96
N THR A 187 -9.71 2.52 -21.22
CA THR A 187 -10.58 1.99 -20.16
C THR A 187 -10.48 0.46 -20.16
N GLY A 188 -9.79 -0.08 -19.16
CA GLY A 188 -9.74 -1.53 -18.93
C GLY A 188 -11.02 -2.01 -18.24
N PRO A 189 -11.58 -3.17 -18.62
CA PRO A 189 -12.69 -3.75 -17.87
C PRO A 189 -12.20 -4.02 -16.45
N GLY A 190 -12.81 -3.34 -15.47
CA GLY A 190 -12.58 -3.67 -14.08
C GLY A 190 -12.93 -5.15 -13.91
N GLY A 191 -11.95 -6.00 -13.64
CA GLY A 191 -12.12 -7.45 -13.40
C GLY A 191 -12.59 -8.28 -14.61
N ARG A 192 -11.70 -9.17 -15.07
CA ARG A 192 -11.94 -10.49 -15.69
C ARG A 192 -13.32 -10.63 -16.37
N GLY A 193 -13.36 -10.42 -17.69
CA GLY A 193 -14.43 -10.96 -18.51
C GLY A 193 -14.55 -12.48 -18.32
N PRO A 194 -15.72 -13.09 -18.54
CA PRO A 194 -15.92 -14.52 -18.35
C PRO A 194 -14.90 -15.29 -19.19
N ARG A 195 -14.13 -16.19 -18.55
CA ARG A 195 -13.40 -17.23 -19.29
C ARG A 195 -14.43 -18.05 -20.07
N PRO A 196 -14.26 -18.28 -21.37
CA PRO A 196 -15.05 -19.28 -22.08
C PRO A 196 -14.91 -20.61 -21.32
N GLY A 197 -16.04 -21.16 -20.86
CA GLY A 197 -16.05 -22.45 -20.18
C GLY A 197 -15.48 -23.54 -21.10
N PRO A 198 -14.84 -24.59 -20.57
CA PRO A 198 -14.42 -25.72 -21.39
C PRO A 198 -15.65 -26.33 -22.07
N GLY A 199 -15.56 -26.49 -23.40
CA GLY A 199 -16.59 -27.09 -24.22
C GLY A 199 -17.05 -28.43 -23.66
N GLY A 200 -18.36 -28.67 -23.76
CA GLY A 200 -19.02 -29.90 -23.33
C GLY A 200 -18.51 -31.15 -24.06
N PRO A 201 -18.90 -32.34 -23.57
CA PRO A 201 -18.35 -33.61 -24.01
C PRO A 201 -18.72 -33.89 -25.46
N ARG A 202 -17.73 -34.35 -26.23
CA ARG A 202 -17.97 -35.00 -27.52
C ARG A 202 -18.51 -36.40 -27.24
N ASN A 203 -19.63 -36.69 -27.90
CA ASN A 203 -20.24 -38.01 -28.00
C ASN A 203 -19.34 -38.97 -28.78
#